data_AF-A0A1H2YW03-F1
#
_entry.id   AF-A0A1H2YW03-F1
#
_cell.length_a   1.000
_cell.length_b   1.000
_cell.length_c   1.000
_cell.angle_alpha   90.00
_cell.angle_beta   90.00
_cell.angle_gamma   90.00
#
_symmetry.space_group_name_H-M   'P 1'
#
loop_
_entity.id
_entity.type
_entity.pdbx_description
1 polymer ?
#
loop_
_entity_poly.entity_id
_entity_poly.type
_entity_poly.pdbx_seq_one_letter_code
_entity_poly.pdbx_strand_id
1 'polypeptide(L)'
;MSDWSRSRTKARLDHRERLDELTARARYEVRLHLNEPAANTAYDDLAAIFSGGHAECVSLLAHRRLLPLWERLLLNRYAKRLYGKVTVGSVRDVPAGEEPWRVFASEITSLRPDSGDTGAKYDMQGRGLLTVFRIAVGEPGAVWPDRQEVATTSARNILTCSAAFLRRKPWHVIWPVYRVRGLRLWKL
;
A
#
# COMPACT_ATOMS: atom_id res chain seq x y z
N MET A 1 27.84 18.34 15.91
CA MET A 1 26.87 17.26 15.59
C MET A 1 27.65 16.08 15.04
N SER A 2 27.64 14.93 15.71
CA SER A 2 28.40 13.74 15.29
C SER A 2 27.85 13.14 13.99
N ASP A 3 28.71 12.49 13.20
CA ASP A 3 28.36 11.85 11.92
C ASP A 3 27.19 10.85 12.03
N TRP A 4 27.02 10.23 13.21
CA TRP A 4 25.91 9.33 13.51
C TRP A 4 24.55 10.03 13.48
N SER A 5 24.45 11.24 14.04
CA SER A 5 23.22 12.04 14.04
C SER A 5 22.83 12.52 12.64
N ARG A 6 23.83 12.85 11.81
CA ARG A 6 23.64 13.19 10.39
C ARG A 6 23.17 11.98 9.59
N SER A 7 23.80 10.82 9.79
CA SER A 7 23.41 9.55 9.16
C SER A 7 21.97 9.16 9.49
N ARG A 8 21.58 9.24 10.77
CA ARG A 8 20.20 8.94 11.20
C ARG A 8 19.17 9.91 10.63
N THR A 9 19.54 11.18 10.48
CA THR A 9 18.67 12.20 9.87
C THR A 9 18.46 11.93 8.38
N LYS A 10 19.54 11.60 7.66
CA LYS A 10 19.49 11.19 6.25
C LYS A 10 18.63 9.94 6.05
N ALA A 11 18.85 8.88 6.82
CA ALA A 11 18.04 7.66 6.72
C ALA A 11 16.54 7.90 6.98
N ARG A 12 16.20 8.86 7.84
CA ARG A 12 14.81 9.29 8.06
C ARG A 12 14.25 10.07 6.86
N LEU A 13 15.07 10.86 6.17
CA LEU A 13 14.66 11.57 4.96
C LEU A 13 14.43 10.58 3.80
N ASP A 14 15.41 9.73 3.52
CA ASP A 14 15.32 8.72 2.45
C ASP A 14 14.09 7.81 2.64
N HIS A 15 13.80 7.44 3.90
CA HIS A 15 12.60 6.67 4.22
C HIS A 15 11.29 7.43 3.95
N ARG A 16 11.25 8.75 4.20
CA ARG A 16 10.07 9.59 3.92
C ARG A 16 9.79 9.61 2.42
N GLU A 17 10.82 9.92 1.64
CA GLU A 17 10.74 9.99 0.18
C GLU A 17 10.25 8.67 -0.40
N ARG A 18 10.81 7.55 0.08
CA ARG A 18 10.38 6.22 -0.35
C ARG A 18 8.92 5.94 -0.03
N LEU A 19 8.46 6.37 1.14
CA LEU A 19 7.07 6.18 1.57
C LEU A 19 6.11 7.06 0.76
N ASP A 20 6.51 8.28 0.41
CA ASP A 20 5.75 9.16 -0.48
C ASP A 20 5.67 8.59 -1.89
N GLU A 21 6.78 8.07 -2.42
CA GLU A 21 6.84 7.40 -3.72
C GLU A 21 5.91 6.18 -3.79
N LEU A 22 5.97 5.28 -2.81
CA LEU A 22 5.09 4.11 -2.74
C LEU A 22 3.62 4.52 -2.66
N THR A 23 3.32 5.53 -1.84
CA THR A 23 1.95 6.06 -1.72
C THR A 23 1.46 6.69 -3.03
N ALA A 24 2.33 7.42 -3.74
CA ALA A 24 2.02 8.03 -5.02
C ALA A 24 1.79 6.97 -6.11
N ARG A 25 2.64 5.95 -6.18
CA ARG A 25 2.51 4.82 -7.12
C ARG A 25 1.18 4.10 -6.96
N ALA A 26 0.81 3.72 -5.72
CA ALA A 26 -0.47 3.06 -5.45
C ALA A 26 -1.67 3.93 -5.85
N ARG A 27 -1.60 5.25 -5.61
CA ARG A 27 -2.65 6.19 -6.04
C ARG A 27 -2.72 6.35 -7.55
N TYR A 28 -1.58 6.33 -8.24
CA TYR A 28 -1.53 6.40 -9.69
C TYR A 28 -2.17 5.15 -10.32
N GLU A 29 -1.77 3.96 -9.89
CA GLU A 29 -2.33 2.66 -10.31
C GLU A 29 -3.87 2.65 -10.18
N VAL A 30 -4.36 3.07 -9.01
CA VAL A 30 -5.79 3.13 -8.73
C VAL A 30 -6.54 4.15 -9.60
N ARG A 31 -5.94 5.31 -9.87
CA ARG A 31 -6.54 6.34 -10.74
C ARG A 31 -6.59 5.90 -12.19
N LEU A 32 -5.54 5.22 -12.66
CA LEU A 32 -5.51 4.66 -14.01
C LEU A 32 -6.69 3.72 -14.21
N HIS A 33 -6.93 2.81 -13.27
CA HIS A 33 -8.12 1.93 -13.32
C HIS A 33 -9.45 2.67 -13.38
N LEU A 34 -9.63 3.71 -12.57
CA LEU A 34 -10.89 4.47 -12.52
C LEU A 34 -11.15 5.25 -13.82
N ASN A 35 -10.09 5.66 -14.53
CA ASN A 35 -10.20 6.39 -15.79
C ASN A 35 -10.27 5.44 -17.01
N GLU A 36 -9.57 4.31 -16.93
CA GLU A 36 -9.43 3.34 -18.02
C GLU A 36 -9.63 1.91 -17.48
N PRO A 37 -10.88 1.50 -17.18
CA PRO A 37 -11.17 0.20 -16.59
C PRO A 37 -10.68 -0.98 -17.44
N ALA A 38 -10.56 -0.77 -18.75
CA ALA A 38 -10.14 -1.77 -19.74
C ALA A 38 -8.62 -1.86 -19.96
N ALA A 39 -7.81 -0.93 -19.44
CA ALA A 39 -6.38 -0.82 -19.76
C ALA A 39 -5.43 -1.55 -18.78
N ASN A 40 -5.95 -2.13 -17.71
CA ASN A 40 -5.10 -2.74 -16.70
C ASN A 40 -4.66 -4.14 -17.11
N THR A 41 -3.36 -4.30 -17.33
CA THR A 41 -2.69 -5.60 -17.35
C THR A 41 -3.05 -6.37 -16.09
N ALA A 42 -3.64 -7.54 -16.27
CA ALA A 42 -4.16 -8.36 -15.21
C ALA A 42 -3.04 -8.81 -14.26
N TYR A 43 -3.29 -8.74 -12.96
CA TYR A 43 -2.48 -9.48 -11.99
C TYR A 43 -3.12 -10.86 -11.85
N ASP A 44 -2.70 -11.78 -12.71
CA ASP A 44 -3.29 -13.12 -12.82
C ASP A 44 -2.82 -14.08 -11.71
N ASP A 45 -1.71 -13.75 -11.05
CA ASP A 45 -1.07 -14.63 -10.07
C ASP A 45 -1.15 -14.06 -8.64
N LEU A 46 -1.90 -14.75 -7.77
CA LEU A 46 -1.99 -14.42 -6.34
C LEU A 46 -0.62 -14.44 -5.65
N ALA A 47 0.31 -15.32 -6.08
CA ALA A 47 1.67 -15.35 -5.57
C ALA A 47 2.44 -14.08 -5.96
N ALA A 48 2.26 -13.59 -7.19
CA ALA A 48 2.84 -12.33 -7.65
C ALA A 48 2.24 -11.11 -6.92
N ILE A 49 0.92 -11.06 -6.73
CA ILE A 49 0.24 -10.00 -5.96
C ILE A 49 0.77 -9.97 -4.52
N PHE A 50 0.86 -11.14 -3.89
CA PHE A 50 1.36 -11.28 -2.53
C PHE A 50 2.82 -10.88 -2.42
N SER A 51 3.68 -11.38 -3.30
CA SER A 51 5.12 -11.09 -3.29
C SER A 51 5.39 -9.60 -3.55
N GLY A 52 4.65 -8.99 -4.47
CA GLY A 52 4.69 -7.54 -4.69
C GLY A 52 4.25 -6.75 -3.45
N GLY A 53 3.11 -7.11 -2.86
CA GLY A 53 2.63 -6.50 -1.61
C GLY A 53 3.59 -6.68 -0.43
N HIS A 54 4.24 -7.85 -0.33
CA HIS A 54 5.26 -8.14 0.66
C HIS A 54 6.48 -7.24 0.49
N ALA A 55 7.05 -7.15 -0.73
CA ALA A 55 8.21 -6.32 -1.02
C ALA A 55 7.92 -4.81 -0.77
N GLU A 56 6.73 -4.35 -1.12
CA GLU A 56 6.25 -3.00 -0.80
C GLU A 56 6.16 -2.79 0.73
N CYS A 57 5.63 -3.77 1.48
CA CYS A 57 5.56 -3.72 2.93
C CYS A 57 6.94 -3.75 3.61
N VAL A 58 7.88 -4.56 3.12
CA VAL A 58 9.28 -4.58 3.58
C VAL A 58 9.89 -3.19 3.41
N SER A 59 9.75 -2.61 2.23
CA SER A 59 10.24 -1.26 1.93
C SER A 59 9.62 -0.20 2.84
N LEU A 60 8.30 -0.30 3.07
CA LEU A 60 7.53 0.62 3.88
C LEU A 60 7.83 0.49 5.39
N LEU A 61 8.27 -0.68 5.86
CA LEU A 61 8.53 -0.94 7.27
C LEU A 61 10.02 -0.96 7.65
N ALA A 62 10.94 -0.94 6.68
CA ALA A 62 12.39 -1.05 6.86
C ALA A 62 12.94 -0.12 7.96
N HIS A 63 12.52 1.14 7.95
CA HIS A 63 13.02 2.17 8.88
C HIS A 63 12.02 2.55 9.98
N ARG A 64 10.98 1.74 10.24
CA ARG A 64 9.94 2.07 11.22
C ARG A 64 10.50 2.37 12.62
N ARG A 65 11.60 1.73 13.01
CA ARG A 65 12.26 1.93 14.32
C ARG A 65 12.86 3.34 14.48
N LEU A 66 13.10 4.06 13.38
CA LEU A 66 13.59 5.43 13.39
C LEU A 66 12.48 6.47 13.63
N LEU A 67 11.21 6.03 13.60
CA LEU A 67 10.05 6.90 13.76
C LEU A 67 9.60 6.99 15.23
N PRO A 68 8.98 8.11 15.65
CA PRO A 68 8.23 8.18 16.90
C PRO A 68 7.15 7.09 16.99
N LEU A 69 6.74 6.75 18.21
CA LEU A 69 5.77 5.67 18.44
C LEU A 69 4.44 5.92 17.70
N TRP A 70 3.92 7.13 17.74
CA TRP A 70 2.65 7.46 17.09
C TRP A 70 2.72 7.31 15.56
N GLU A 71 3.83 7.72 14.92
CA GLU A 71 4.07 7.50 13.48
C GLU A 71 4.16 6.02 13.15
N ARG A 72 4.86 5.24 13.99
CA ARG A 72 4.91 3.77 13.83
C ARG A 72 3.52 3.16 13.88
N LEU A 73 2.67 3.61 14.80
CA LEU A 73 1.31 3.10 14.93
C LEU A 73 0.44 3.47 13.72
N LEU A 74 0.53 4.72 13.25
CA LEU A 74 -0.16 5.17 12.04
C LEU A 74 0.31 4.41 10.80
N LEU A 75 1.62 4.24 10.64
CA LEU A 75 2.24 3.49 9.55
C LEU A 75 1.77 2.03 9.52
N ASN A 76 1.80 1.35 10.67
CA ASN A 76 1.32 -0.03 10.76
C ASN A 76 -0.19 -0.13 10.47
N ARG A 77 -1.01 0.82 10.94
CA ARG A 77 -2.45 0.84 10.63
C ARG A 77 -2.70 1.05 9.15
N TYR A 78 -1.94 1.97 8.53
CA TYR A 78 -2.01 2.23 7.10
C TYR A 78 -1.59 1.01 6.28
N ALA A 79 -0.45 0.40 6.60
CA ALA A 79 0.06 -0.80 5.94
C ALA A 79 -0.93 -1.97 6.04
N LYS A 80 -1.46 -2.26 7.24
CA LYS A 80 -2.46 -3.32 7.44
C LYS A 80 -3.73 -3.09 6.63
N ARG A 81 -4.13 -1.84 6.45
CA ARG A 81 -5.34 -1.48 5.70
C ARG A 81 -5.14 -1.60 4.19
N LEU A 82 -3.96 -1.26 3.68
CA LEU A 82 -3.66 -1.41 2.25
C LEU A 82 -3.33 -2.84 1.86
N TYR A 83 -2.43 -3.49 2.58
CA TYR A 83 -1.83 -4.77 2.17
C TYR A 83 -2.38 -5.98 2.91
N GLY A 84 -3.17 -5.76 3.96
CA GLY A 84 -3.73 -6.84 4.76
C GLY A 84 -2.84 -7.26 5.93
N LYS A 85 -3.41 -8.04 6.86
CA LYS A 85 -2.72 -8.53 8.05
C LYS A 85 -1.71 -9.60 7.71
N VAL A 86 -2.05 -10.51 6.79
CA VAL A 86 -1.19 -11.61 6.35
C VAL A 86 0.11 -11.06 5.76
N THR A 87 0.00 -10.19 4.75
CA THR A 87 1.15 -9.56 4.10
C THR A 87 2.01 -8.78 5.09
N VAL A 88 1.41 -7.96 5.96
CA VAL A 88 2.16 -7.20 6.97
C VAL A 88 2.80 -8.10 8.04
N GLY A 89 2.16 -9.21 8.40
CA GLY A 89 2.70 -10.22 9.31
C GLY A 89 3.94 -10.88 8.72
N SER A 90 3.82 -11.35 7.48
CA SER A 90 4.88 -12.08 6.76
C SER A 90 6.21 -11.34 6.69
N VAL A 91 6.21 -9.99 6.68
CA VAL A 91 7.45 -9.17 6.69
C VAL A 91 8.37 -9.49 7.87
N ARG A 92 7.83 -9.97 8.99
CA ARG A 92 8.64 -10.37 10.16
C ARG A 92 9.11 -11.82 10.09
N ASP A 93 8.40 -12.64 9.34
CA ASP A 93 8.45 -14.08 9.42
C ASP A 93 9.16 -14.70 8.20
N VAL A 94 9.24 -13.98 7.07
CA VAL A 94 10.00 -14.39 5.88
C VAL A 94 11.49 -14.02 6.06
N PRO A 95 12.41 -15.01 6.03
CA PRO A 95 13.84 -14.75 6.03
C PRO A 95 14.29 -13.96 4.78
N ALA A 96 15.41 -13.23 4.91
CA ALA A 96 15.98 -12.54 3.75
C ALA A 96 16.44 -13.54 2.68
N GLY A 97 16.00 -13.36 1.44
CA GLY A 97 16.35 -14.23 0.30
C GLY A 97 15.37 -15.38 0.04
N GLU A 98 14.34 -15.53 0.89
CA GLU A 98 13.24 -16.49 0.67
C GLU A 98 12.10 -15.86 -0.14
N GLU A 99 11.42 -16.70 -0.92
CA GLU A 99 10.24 -16.30 -1.67
C GLU A 99 9.01 -16.29 -0.73
N PRO A 100 8.40 -15.12 -0.46
CA PRO A 100 7.34 -14.99 0.54
C PRO A 100 6.15 -15.91 0.30
N TRP A 101 5.83 -16.18 -0.97
CA TRP A 101 4.67 -16.96 -1.35
C TRP A 101 4.80 -18.45 -1.01
N ARG A 102 6.03 -18.98 -0.94
CA ARG A 102 6.28 -20.38 -0.57
C ARG A 102 6.04 -20.63 0.91
N VAL A 103 6.37 -19.64 1.74
CA VAL A 103 6.22 -19.71 3.20
C VAL A 103 4.76 -19.53 3.62
N PHE A 104 3.98 -18.74 2.87
CA PHE A 104 2.61 -18.34 3.21
C PHE A 104 1.56 -18.87 2.22
N ALA A 105 1.82 -20.00 1.55
CA ALA A 105 0.97 -20.51 0.48
C ALA A 105 -0.49 -20.71 0.93
N SER A 106 -0.71 -21.29 2.12
CA SER A 106 -2.05 -21.49 2.70
C SER A 106 -2.78 -20.16 2.95
N GLU A 107 -2.08 -19.18 3.50
CA GLU A 107 -2.65 -17.89 3.83
C GLU A 107 -2.96 -17.10 2.56
N ILE A 108 -2.14 -17.23 1.51
CA ILE A 108 -2.36 -16.60 0.21
C ILE A 108 -3.61 -17.13 -0.46
N THR A 109 -3.86 -18.44 -0.39
CA THR A 109 -5.11 -19.00 -0.93
C THR A 109 -6.35 -18.43 -0.25
N SER A 110 -6.27 -18.13 1.06
CA SER A 110 -7.35 -17.47 1.80
C SER A 110 -7.57 -16.00 1.46
N LEU A 111 -6.67 -15.38 0.66
CA LEU A 111 -6.83 -13.99 0.19
C LEU A 111 -7.76 -13.89 -1.02
N ARG A 112 -8.09 -14.99 -1.69
CA ARG A 112 -9.00 -14.95 -2.86
C ARG A 112 -10.42 -14.63 -2.41
N PRO A 113 -11.07 -13.58 -2.94
CA PRO A 113 -12.50 -13.38 -2.76
C PRO A 113 -13.29 -14.30 -3.71
N ASP A 114 -14.45 -14.77 -3.24
CA ASP A 114 -15.37 -15.59 -4.03
C ASP A 114 -16.55 -14.75 -4.57
N SER A 115 -17.22 -15.25 -5.60
CA SER A 115 -18.46 -14.63 -6.08
C SER A 115 -19.51 -14.61 -4.96
N GLY A 116 -20.11 -13.44 -4.69
CA GLY A 116 -21.03 -13.26 -3.56
C GLY A 116 -20.35 -12.99 -2.21
N ASP A 117 -19.01 -12.95 -2.16
CA ASP A 117 -18.27 -12.45 -0.99
C ASP A 117 -18.40 -10.92 -0.89
N THR A 118 -19.51 -10.47 -0.31
CA THR A 118 -19.75 -9.06 -0.01
C THR A 118 -18.69 -8.45 0.92
N GLY A 119 -17.91 -9.27 1.65
CA GLY A 119 -16.82 -8.84 2.51
C GLY A 119 -15.59 -8.39 1.73
N ALA A 120 -15.37 -8.94 0.53
CA ALA A 120 -14.31 -8.51 -0.39
C ALA A 120 -14.48 -7.04 -0.76
N LYS A 121 -15.72 -6.61 -1.03
CA LYS A 121 -16.09 -5.22 -1.36
C LYS A 121 -15.61 -4.19 -0.32
N TYR A 122 -15.42 -4.62 0.92
CA TYR A 122 -15.12 -3.75 2.06
C TYR A 122 -13.84 -4.10 2.80
N ASP A 123 -13.01 -5.05 2.32
CA ASP A 123 -12.06 -5.77 3.17
C ASP A 123 -11.10 -4.86 3.95
N MET A 124 -11.52 -4.62 5.18
CA MET A 124 -10.74 -4.24 6.35
C MET A 124 -10.50 -5.45 7.27
N GLN A 125 -10.88 -6.67 6.84
CA GLN A 125 -10.93 -7.90 7.63
C GLN A 125 -9.59 -8.63 7.68
N GLY A 126 -8.74 -8.48 6.65
CA GLY A 126 -7.40 -9.06 6.68
C GLY A 126 -6.68 -9.14 5.34
N ARG A 127 -7.39 -9.01 4.21
CA ARG A 127 -6.80 -9.14 2.87
C ARG A 127 -6.16 -7.85 2.36
N GLY A 128 -6.71 -6.71 2.78
CA GLY A 128 -6.20 -5.38 2.43
C GLY A 128 -6.77 -4.84 1.12
N LEU A 129 -6.99 -3.53 1.09
CA LEU A 129 -7.68 -2.86 0.00
C LEU A 129 -6.95 -2.98 -1.35
N LEU A 130 -5.61 -2.90 -1.36
CA LEU A 130 -4.82 -2.95 -2.59
C LEU A 130 -4.74 -4.36 -3.15
N THR A 131 -4.67 -5.37 -2.29
CA THR A 131 -4.74 -6.78 -2.66
C THR A 131 -6.08 -7.09 -3.32
N VAL A 132 -7.19 -6.73 -2.66
CA VAL A 132 -8.54 -6.92 -3.22
C VAL A 132 -8.71 -6.18 -4.54
N PHE A 133 -8.25 -4.94 -4.62
CA PHE A 133 -8.29 -4.15 -5.84
C PHE A 133 -7.56 -4.87 -7.00
N ARG A 134 -6.32 -5.34 -6.78
CA ARG A 134 -5.54 -6.04 -7.82
C ARG A 134 -6.20 -7.34 -8.27
N ILE A 135 -6.77 -8.12 -7.34
CA ILE A 135 -7.51 -9.34 -7.66
C ILE A 135 -8.79 -9.03 -8.44
N ALA A 136 -9.57 -8.03 -8.00
CA ALA A 136 -10.79 -7.61 -8.67
C ALA A 136 -10.52 -7.09 -10.10
N VAL A 137 -9.29 -6.75 -10.46
CA VAL A 137 -8.93 -6.33 -11.82
C VAL A 137 -8.42 -7.49 -12.70
N GLY A 138 -7.90 -8.61 -12.16
CA GLY A 138 -7.08 -9.57 -12.95
C GLY A 138 -7.52 -11.04 -13.17
N GLU A 139 -8.71 -11.35 -13.70
CA GLU A 139 -9.03 -12.66 -14.31
C GLU A 139 -10.02 -12.48 -15.47
N PRO A 140 -9.57 -12.25 -16.71
CA PRO A 140 -10.45 -12.17 -17.87
C PRO A 140 -11.28 -13.47 -18.01
N GLY A 141 -12.61 -13.35 -18.13
CA GLY A 141 -13.51 -14.50 -18.34
C GLY A 141 -14.10 -15.13 -17.07
N ALA A 142 -13.63 -14.76 -15.87
CA ALA A 142 -14.29 -15.16 -14.63
C ALA A 142 -15.65 -14.46 -14.48
N VAL A 143 -16.71 -15.23 -14.26
CA VAL A 143 -18.07 -14.71 -14.03
C VAL A 143 -18.18 -14.24 -12.58
N TRP A 144 -17.79 -12.99 -12.33
CA TRP A 144 -17.94 -12.32 -11.05
C TRP A 144 -18.76 -11.03 -11.23
N PRO A 145 -20.09 -11.08 -11.04
CA PRO A 145 -21.02 -10.00 -11.42
C PRO A 145 -20.75 -8.65 -10.73
N ASP A 146 -20.28 -8.67 -9.48
CA ASP A 146 -20.04 -7.51 -8.63
C ASP A 146 -18.58 -6.99 -8.68
N ARG A 147 -17.73 -7.62 -9.49
CA ARG A 147 -16.29 -7.36 -9.57
C ARG A 147 -15.91 -5.91 -9.84
N GLN A 148 -16.58 -5.28 -10.80
CA GLN A 148 -16.32 -3.87 -11.14
C GLN A 148 -16.69 -2.94 -9.97
N GLU A 149 -17.75 -3.27 -9.23
CA GLU A 149 -18.17 -2.52 -8.06
C GLU A 149 -17.16 -2.66 -6.92
N VAL A 150 -16.63 -3.88 -6.69
CA VAL A 150 -15.58 -4.17 -5.72
C VAL A 150 -14.30 -3.42 -6.05
N ALA A 151 -13.84 -3.47 -7.31
CA ALA A 151 -12.65 -2.74 -7.76
C ALA A 151 -12.82 -1.22 -7.59
N THR A 152 -13.95 -0.66 -8.01
CA THR A 152 -14.26 0.77 -7.88
C THR A 152 -14.35 1.23 -6.42
N THR A 153 -14.97 0.41 -5.56
CA THR A 153 -15.11 0.71 -4.12
C THR A 153 -13.75 0.66 -3.43
N SER A 154 -12.97 -0.38 -3.69
CA SER A 154 -11.61 -0.53 -3.16
C SER A 154 -10.72 0.62 -3.62
N ALA A 155 -10.78 1.00 -4.89
CA ALA A 155 -10.09 2.15 -5.45
C ALA A 155 -10.39 3.45 -4.68
N ARG A 156 -11.68 3.78 -4.50
CA ARG A 156 -12.11 4.96 -3.73
C ARG A 156 -11.62 4.92 -2.29
N ASN A 157 -11.67 3.75 -1.65
CA ASN A 157 -11.18 3.56 -0.29
C ASN A 157 -9.66 3.72 -0.18
N ILE A 158 -8.88 3.23 -1.14
CA ILE A 158 -7.42 3.44 -1.20
C ILE A 158 -7.10 4.93 -1.32
N LEU A 159 -7.79 5.65 -2.21
CA LEU A 159 -7.59 7.10 -2.40
C LEU A 159 -7.94 7.89 -1.13
N THR A 160 -9.02 7.50 -0.44
CA THR A 160 -9.45 8.14 0.81
C THR A 160 -8.48 7.86 1.95
N CYS A 161 -8.07 6.60 2.12
CA CYS A 161 -7.14 6.20 3.18
C CYS A 161 -5.75 6.79 2.98
N SER A 162 -5.25 6.79 1.73
CA SER A 162 -3.98 7.43 1.39
C SER A 162 -4.04 8.95 1.59
N ALA A 163 -5.13 9.61 1.21
CA ALA A 163 -5.30 11.05 1.48
C ALA A 163 -5.35 11.35 2.99
N ALA A 164 -6.08 10.55 3.77
CA ALA A 164 -6.13 10.71 5.23
C ALA A 164 -4.76 10.47 5.88
N PHE A 165 -4.02 9.46 5.41
CA PHE A 165 -2.65 9.19 5.86
C PHE A 165 -1.73 10.37 5.54
N LEU A 166 -1.76 10.89 4.31
CA LEU A 166 -1.00 12.07 3.88
C LEU A 166 -1.38 13.37 4.59
N ARG A 167 -2.63 13.51 5.06
CA ARG A 167 -3.06 14.67 5.86
C ARG A 167 -2.61 14.58 7.32
N ARG A 168 -2.59 13.36 7.88
CA ARG A 168 -2.15 13.09 9.26
C ARG A 168 -0.62 13.04 9.41
N LYS A 169 0.09 13.38 8.33
CA LYS A 169 1.54 13.46 8.20
C LYS A 169 1.98 14.89 8.56
N PRO A 170 2.50 15.16 9.76
CA PRO A 170 2.97 16.51 10.15
C PRO A 170 4.32 16.90 9.53
N TRP A 171 4.82 16.20 8.51
CA TRP A 171 6.13 16.50 7.91
C TRP A 171 6.17 17.89 7.22
N HIS A 172 5.01 18.45 6.87
CA HIS A 172 4.90 19.85 6.40
C HIS A 172 4.98 20.90 7.53
N VAL A 173 4.85 20.47 8.80
CA VAL A 173 4.75 21.36 9.96
C VAL A 173 6.09 21.47 10.71
N ILE A 174 7.04 20.54 10.50
CA ILE A 174 8.32 20.48 11.24
C ILE A 174 9.54 20.70 10.30
N TRP A 175 9.40 21.50 9.24
CA TRP A 175 10.55 22.19 8.63
C TRP A 175 10.10 23.49 7.96
N PRO A 176 10.86 24.60 8.07
CA PRO A 176 10.56 25.81 7.33
C PRO A 176 10.63 25.50 5.84
N VAL A 177 9.48 25.62 5.20
CA VAL A 177 9.28 26.01 3.80
C VAL A 177 10.59 26.16 3.00
N TYR A 178 11.14 25.04 2.51
CA TYR A 178 11.87 25.11 1.24
C TYR A 178 10.79 25.14 0.16
N ARG A 179 10.39 26.37 -0.16
CA ARG A 179 9.80 26.71 -1.46
C ARG A 179 10.69 26.09 -2.52
N VAL A 180 10.25 24.99 -3.12
CA VAL A 180 10.70 24.64 -4.46
C VAL A 180 10.22 25.81 -5.33
N ARG A 181 11.15 26.73 -5.66
CA ARG A 181 10.95 27.73 -6.69
C ARG A 181 10.58 26.97 -7.97
N GLY A 182 9.31 27.01 -8.38
CA GLY A 182 8.96 26.62 -9.75
C GLY A 182 7.54 26.14 -10.00
N LEU A 183 6.88 25.45 -9.07
CA LEU A 183 5.58 24.84 -9.39
C LEU A 183 4.47 25.44 -8.51
N ARG A 184 3.84 26.48 -9.07
CA ARG A 184 2.56 27.03 -8.61
C ARG A 184 1.53 25.90 -8.54
N LEU A 185 1.11 25.52 -7.34
CA LEU A 185 -0.14 24.79 -7.14
C LEU A 185 -1.17 25.76 -6.59
N TRP A 186 -2.28 25.84 -7.31
CA TRP A 186 -3.39 26.74 -7.07
C TRP A 186 -4.14 26.38 -5.78
N LYS A 187 -4.72 27.43 -5.20
CA LYS A 187 -5.40 27.45 -3.91
C LYS A 187 -6.87 27.05 -4.09
N LEU A 188 -7.38 26.18 -3.21
CA LEU A 188 -8.72 26.32 -2.63
C LEU A 188 -8.52 26.39 -1.12
#